data_AF-A0A969IKY7-F1
#
_entry.id   AF-A0A969IKY7-F1
#
_cell.length_a   1.000
_cell.length_b   1.000
_cell.length_c   1.000
_cell.angle_alpha   90.00
_cell.angle_beta   90.00
_cell.angle_gamma   90.00
#
_symmetry.space_group_name_H-M   'P 1'
#
loop_
_entity.id
_entity.type
_entity.pdbx_description
1 polymer ?
#
loop_
_entity_poly.entity_id
_entity_poly.type
_entity_poly.pdbx_seq_one_letter_code
_entity_poly.pdbx_strand_id
1 'polypeptide(L)'
;MKARQLIGSASYGPDVLKVIYAAFDDAWTHLAPMHSATPLMTEATRLKLANIILSLAEPNSNDADSIKNAALHIMAMRDKT
;
A
#
# COMPACT_ATOMS: atom_id res chain seq x y z
N MET A 1 -5.23 12.63 1.49
CA MET A 1 -4.55 11.70 0.58
C MET A 1 -5.54 10.61 0.19
N LYS A 2 -5.77 10.42 -1.11
CA LYS A 2 -6.81 9.53 -1.65
C LYS A 2 -6.55 8.05 -1.32
N ALA A 3 -5.28 7.63 -1.26
CA ALA A 3 -4.91 6.25 -0.92
C ALA A 3 -5.37 5.83 0.49
N ARG A 4 -5.21 6.70 1.51
CA ARG A 4 -5.74 6.43 2.85
C ARG A 4 -7.27 6.40 2.90
N GLN A 5 -7.94 7.25 2.13
CA GLN A 5 -9.41 7.22 2.02
C GLN A 5 -9.89 5.90 1.41
N LEU A 6 -9.21 5.42 0.36
CA LEU A 6 -9.50 4.12 -0.26
C LEU A 6 -9.39 2.98 0.77
N ILE A 7 -8.28 2.92 1.52
CA ILE A 7 -8.08 1.91 2.56
C ILE A 7 -9.18 1.99 3.63
N GLY A 8 -9.50 3.19 4.12
CA GLY A 8 -10.51 3.38 5.15
C GLY A 8 -11.94 3.05 4.71
N SER A 9 -12.20 3.05 3.40
CA SER A 9 -13.49 2.64 2.83
C SER A 9 -13.62 1.13 2.59
N ALA A 10 -12.55 0.36 2.80
CA ALA A 10 -12.55 -1.08 2.57
C ALA A 10 -13.29 -1.82 3.69
N SER A 11 -13.98 -2.91 3.33
CA SER A 11 -14.82 -3.72 4.23
C SER A 11 -14.00 -4.66 5.14
N TYR A 12 -13.06 -4.11 5.90
CA TYR A 12 -12.25 -4.84 6.88
C TYR A 12 -12.59 -4.42 8.30
N GLY A 13 -12.42 -5.35 9.25
CA GLY A 13 -12.49 -5.03 10.67
C GLY A 13 -11.39 -4.06 11.10
N PRO A 14 -11.56 -3.35 12.23
CA PRO A 14 -10.63 -2.31 12.67
C PRO A 14 -9.20 -2.81 12.89
N ASP A 15 -9.03 -4.06 13.35
CA ASP A 15 -7.69 -4.62 13.58
C ASP A 15 -6.96 -4.95 12.29
N VAL A 16 -7.67 -5.49 11.29
CA VAL A 16 -7.12 -5.71 9.96
C VAL A 16 -6.81 -4.38 9.27
N LEU A 17 -7.66 -3.37 9.42
CA LEU A 17 -7.37 -2.03 8.90
C LEU A 17 -6.08 -1.45 9.49
N LYS A 18 -5.79 -1.64 10.79
CA LYS A 18 -4.52 -1.21 11.39
C LYS A 18 -3.32 -1.89 10.70
N VAL A 19 -3.42 -3.20 10.46
CA VAL A 19 -2.37 -3.99 9.77
C VAL A 19 -2.17 -3.47 8.34
N ILE A 20 -3.26 -3.23 7.61
CA ILE A 20 -3.23 -2.67 6.25
C ILE A 20 -2.58 -1.27 6.22
N TYR A 21 -2.96 -0.39 7.16
CA TYR A 21 -2.36 0.94 7.26
C TYR A 21 -0.87 0.89 7.58
N ALA A 22 -0.45 0.02 8.51
CA ALA A 22 0.95 -0.16 8.84
C ALA A 22 1.76 -0.64 7.61
N ALA A 23 1.27 -1.67 6.92
CA ALA A 23 1.90 -2.18 5.70
C ALA A 23 2.02 -1.09 4.62
N PHE A 24 1.00 -0.24 4.49
CA PHE A 24 0.98 0.87 3.54
C PHE A 24 1.98 1.96 3.90
N ASP A 25 1.98 2.43 5.14
CA ASP A 25 2.89 3.48 5.59
C ASP A 25 4.35 3.02 5.48
N ASP A 26 4.64 1.79 5.91
CA ASP A 26 5.98 1.22 5.83
C ASP A 26 6.43 1.05 4.37
N ALA A 27 5.61 0.44 3.51
CA ALA A 27 5.94 0.32 2.08
C ALA A 27 6.15 1.69 1.42
N TRP A 28 5.36 2.69 1.80
CA TRP A 28 5.53 4.05 1.30
C TRP A 28 6.86 4.66 1.71
N THR A 29 7.36 4.44 2.93
CA THR A 29 8.69 4.94 3.33
C THR A 29 9.83 4.39 2.46
N HIS A 30 9.69 3.15 1.97
CA HIS A 30 10.66 2.54 1.05
C HIS A 30 10.56 3.11 -0.38
N LEU A 31 9.36 3.45 -0.85
CA LEU A 31 9.13 3.91 -2.22
C LEU A 31 9.29 5.43 -2.40
N ALA A 32 8.99 6.22 -1.36
CA ALA A 32 9.00 7.68 -1.43
C ALA A 32 10.32 8.28 -1.95
N PRO A 33 11.51 7.77 -1.58
CA PRO A 33 12.77 8.26 -2.12
C PRO A 33 12.93 8.04 -3.63
N MET A 34 12.25 7.04 -4.21
CA MET A 34 12.35 6.67 -5.63
C MET A 34 11.31 7.37 -6.51
N HIS A 35 10.17 7.78 -5.96
CA HIS A 35 9.02 8.28 -6.73
C HIS A 35 8.62 9.74 -6.44
N SER A 36 9.47 10.50 -5.74
CA SER A 36 9.20 11.89 -5.30
C SER A 36 9.41 12.96 -6.39
N ALA A 37 9.20 12.63 -7.67
CA ALA A 37 9.44 13.56 -8.79
C ALA A 37 8.38 14.67 -8.91
N THR A 38 7.08 14.34 -8.77
CA THR A 38 5.99 15.33 -8.80
C THR A 38 4.85 14.96 -7.85
N PRO A 39 4.03 15.91 -7.37
CA PRO A 39 2.88 15.62 -6.51
C PRO A 39 1.84 14.68 -7.18
N LEU A 40 1.65 14.82 -8.49
CA LEU A 40 0.75 13.98 -9.28
C LEU A 40 1.23 12.53 -9.35
N MET A 41 2.52 12.32 -9.64
CA MET A 41 3.12 10.98 -9.67
C MET A 41 3.13 10.36 -8.26
N THR A 42 3.43 11.16 -7.24
CA THR A 42 3.41 10.73 -5.84
C THR A 42 2.04 10.17 -5.46
N GLU A 43 0.96 10.90 -5.77
CA GLU A 43 -0.40 10.45 -5.46
C GLU A 43 -0.82 9.24 -6.30
N ALA A 44 -0.41 9.16 -7.58
CA ALA A 44 -0.66 8.01 -8.43
C ALA A 44 0.04 6.74 -7.91
N THR A 45 1.30 6.83 -7.51
CA THR A 45 2.06 5.73 -6.90
C THR A 45 1.42 5.28 -5.59
N ARG A 46 0.99 6.22 -4.74
CA ARG A 46 0.26 5.92 -3.50
C ARG A 46 -1.05 5.17 -3.76
N LEU A 47 -1.81 5.58 -4.77
CA LEU A 47 -3.04 4.89 -5.16
C LEU A 47 -2.75 3.48 -5.69
N LYS A 48 -1.72 3.31 -6.51
CA LYS A 48 -1.28 1.99 -7.00
C LYS A 48 -0.89 1.08 -5.83
N LEU A 49 -0.11 1.59 -4.88
CA LEU A 49 0.30 0.87 -3.68
C LEU A 49 -0.90 0.43 -2.83
N ALA A 50 -1.83 1.34 -2.55
CA ALA A 50 -3.04 1.01 -1.76
C ALA A 50 -3.87 -0.09 -2.41
N ASN A 51 -4.07 -0.05 -3.73
CA ASN A 51 -4.79 -1.11 -4.44
C ASN A 51 -4.09 -2.47 -4.34
N ILE A 52 -2.75 -2.50 -4.46
CA ILE A 52 -1.97 -3.74 -4.33
C ILE A 52 -2.11 -4.30 -2.91
N ILE A 53 -1.94 -3.46 -1.88
CA ILE A 53 -2.05 -3.88 -0.49
C ILE A 53 -3.46 -4.43 -0.19
N LEU A 54 -4.51 -3.76 -0.65
CA LEU A 54 -5.89 -4.24 -0.48
C LEU A 54 -6.13 -5.57 -1.20
N SER A 55 -5.49 -5.81 -2.36
CA SER A 55 -5.60 -7.10 -3.06
C SER A 55 -4.86 -8.25 -2.36
N LEU A 56 -3.90 -7.95 -1.47
CA LEU A 56 -3.13 -8.93 -0.71
C LEU A 56 -3.73 -9.21 0.67
N ALA A 57 -4.57 -8.32 1.19
CA ALA A 57 -5.11 -8.43 2.54
C ALA A 57 -6.31 -9.39 2.59
N GLU A 58 -6.20 -10.42 3.42
CA GLU A 58 -7.30 -11.30 3.81
C GLU A 58 -8.05 -10.78 5.06
N PRO A 59 -9.32 -11.16 5.29
CA PRO A 59 -10.13 -10.73 6.44
C PRO A 59 -9.57 -11.05 7.83
N ASN A 60 -8.55 -11.90 7.93
CA ASN A 60 -7.86 -12.32 9.14
C ASN A 60 -6.36 -11.92 9.13
N SER A 61 -5.96 -11.04 8.22
CA SER A 61 -4.57 -10.58 8.10
C SER A 61 -4.08 -9.96 9.41
N ASN A 62 -2.94 -10.44 9.87
CA ASN A 62 -2.28 -9.97 11.11
C ASN A 62 -0.79 -9.65 10.92
N ASP A 63 -0.24 -9.85 9.71
CA ASP A 63 1.16 -9.67 9.40
C ASP A 63 1.34 -8.53 8.38
N ALA A 64 1.65 -7.34 8.91
CA ALA A 64 1.89 -6.15 8.08
C ALA A 64 3.16 -6.30 7.24
N ASP A 65 4.19 -6.99 7.76
CA ASP A 65 5.48 -7.14 7.08
C ASP A 65 5.37 -8.03 5.86
N SER A 66 4.62 -9.12 5.95
CA SER A 66 4.32 -10.00 4.80
C SER A 66 3.62 -9.23 3.67
N ILE A 67 2.55 -8.49 4.00
CA ILE A 67 1.80 -7.68 3.03
C ILE A 67 2.69 -6.60 2.41
N LYS A 68 3.46 -5.89 3.23
CA LYS A 68 4.43 -4.87 2.78
C LYS A 68 5.42 -5.44 1.78
N ASN A 69 6.09 -6.55 2.12
CA ASN A 69 7.12 -7.15 1.29
C ASN A 69 6.55 -7.63 -0.06
N ALA A 70 5.37 -8.26 -0.05
CA ALA A 70 4.68 -8.66 -1.26
C ALA A 70 4.27 -7.45 -2.13
N ALA A 71 3.78 -6.38 -1.51
CA ALA A 71 3.41 -5.15 -2.24
C ALA A 71 4.61 -4.48 -2.91
N LEU A 72 5.76 -4.39 -2.21
CA LEU A 72 7.01 -3.86 -2.76
C LEU A 72 7.50 -4.70 -3.94
N HIS A 73 7.41 -6.04 -3.84
CA HIS A 73 7.78 -6.94 -4.93
C HIS A 73 6.91 -6.69 -6.18
N ILE A 74 5.59 -6.62 -6.02
CA ILE A 74 4.66 -6.37 -7.13
C ILE A 74 4.89 -4.98 -7.74
N MET A 75 5.15 -3.95 -6.93
CA MET A 75 5.49 -2.61 -7.42
C MET A 75 6.74 -2.64 -8.30
N ALA A 76 7.81 -3.29 -7.83
CA ALA A 76 9.06 -3.41 -8.57
C ALA A 76 8.91 -4.20 -9.88
N MET A 77 8.01 -5.18 -9.94
CA MET A 77 7.71 -5.91 -11.17
C MET A 77 6.96 -5.04 -12.19
N ARG A 78 6.00 -4.22 -11.73
CA ARG A 78 5.17 -3.37 -12.60
C ARG A 78 5.89 -2.15 -13.15
N ASP A 79 6.99 -1.74 -12.53
CA ASP A 79 7.80 -0.60 -12.99
C ASP A 79 8.87 -1.02 -14.03
N LYS A 80 9.04 -2.33 -14.28
CA LYS A 80 10.00 -2.89 -15.26
C LYS A 80 9.41 -3.14 -16.67
N THR A 81 8.14 -2.81 -16.88
CA THR A 81 7.39 -2.97 -18.14
C THR A 81 6.95 -1.61 -18.65
#